data_AF-A0A7K5PIA9-F1
#
_entry.id   AF-A0A7K5PIA9-F1
#
_cell.length_a   1.000
_cell.length_b   1.000
_cell.length_c   1.000
_cell.angle_alpha   90.00
_cell.angle_beta   90.00
_cell.angle_gamma   90.00
#
_symmetry.space_group_name_H-M   'P 1'
#
loop_
_entity.id
_entity.type
_entity.pdbx_description
1 polymer ?
#
loop_
_entity_poly.entity_id
_entity_poly.type
_entity_poly.pdbx_seq_one_letter_code
_entity_poly.pdbx_strand_id
1 'polypeptide(L)'
;LDLPQKVMDCPLPGQTVFTDTSSTTSTAAVVWQAKDQWQCVKMTDKSLSVQLLEASAVVLACGLFQSEHLNIVTDSMFAAKLCLAMSRPGVSTSPAASMIEEALASRQGTVSVIHVNSLDPVKGFFQIGNNKADAAAKEVWTVQDTRQLHEMLHIGAKALAKKCSIPIVDAKHVVASCPHCQK
;
A
#
# COMPACT_ATOMS: atom_id res chain seq x y z
N LEU A 1 -6.90 28.79 0.83
CA LEU A 1 -7.81 27.73 0.35
C LEU A 1 -7.51 26.52 1.21
N ASP A 2 -8.40 26.17 2.13
CA ASP A 2 -8.25 24.93 2.91
C ASP A 2 -8.37 23.77 1.93
N LEU A 3 -7.33 22.95 1.86
CA LEU A 3 -7.35 21.72 1.07
C LEU A 3 -8.45 20.81 1.64
N PRO A 4 -9.27 20.16 0.80
CA PRO A 4 -10.31 19.26 1.29
C PRO A 4 -9.66 18.13 2.09
N GLN A 5 -10.21 17.86 3.28
CA GLN A 5 -9.75 16.80 4.15
C GLN A 5 -9.79 15.45 3.41
N LYS A 6 -8.63 14.80 3.25
CA LYS A 6 -8.51 13.52 2.52
C LYS A 6 -8.66 12.31 3.43
N VAL A 7 -8.40 12.46 4.72
CA VAL A 7 -8.52 11.39 5.71
C VAL A 7 -9.81 11.55 6.52
N MET A 8 -10.68 10.56 6.43
CA MET A 8 -11.92 10.45 7.18
C MET A 8 -11.65 9.77 8.52
N ASP A 9 -12.37 10.18 9.57
CA ASP A 9 -12.24 9.66 10.93
C ASP A 9 -13.00 8.34 11.16
N CYS A 10 -13.87 7.96 10.22
CA CYS A 10 -14.63 6.72 10.24
C CYS A 10 -14.59 6.01 8.86
N PRO A 11 -14.75 4.67 8.84
CA PRO A 11 -14.87 3.92 7.59
C PRO A 11 -16.10 4.34 6.78
N LEU A 12 -15.95 4.45 5.46
CA LEU A 12 -17.04 4.76 4.52
C LEU A 12 -17.21 3.65 3.48
N PRO A 13 -18.36 3.58 2.77
CA PRO A 13 -18.51 2.67 1.64
C PRO A 13 -17.39 2.87 0.61
N GLY A 14 -16.68 1.79 0.26
CA GLY A 14 -15.54 1.81 -0.65
C GLY A 14 -14.72 0.53 -0.56
N GLN A 15 -13.65 0.44 -1.36
CA GLN A 15 -12.75 -0.71 -1.33
C GLN A 15 -12.06 -0.81 0.04
N THR A 16 -11.95 -2.02 0.57
CA THR A 16 -11.12 -2.31 1.74
C THR A 16 -9.83 -2.99 1.32
N VAL A 17 -8.70 -2.50 1.83
CA VAL A 17 -7.36 -3.05 1.61
C VAL A 17 -6.68 -3.28 2.94
N PHE A 18 -5.79 -4.26 2.99
CA PHE A 18 -5.04 -4.70 4.15
C PHE A 18 -3.56 -4.45 3.91
N THR A 19 -2.88 -3.80 4.84
CA THR A 19 -1.47 -3.47 4.72
C THR A 19 -0.69 -4.11 5.84
N ASP A 20 0.46 -4.69 5.50
CA ASP A 20 1.42 -5.18 6.48
C ASP A 20 2.84 -5.08 5.93
N THR A 21 3.83 -5.15 6.80
CA THR A 21 5.24 -5.11 6.43
C THR A 21 6.05 -6.19 7.14
N SER A 22 7.14 -6.58 6.50
CA SER A 22 8.12 -7.49 7.09
C SER A 22 9.49 -6.84 7.07
N SER A 23 10.07 -6.67 8.26
CA SER A 23 11.45 -6.23 8.41
C SER A 23 12.45 -7.26 7.85
N THR A 24 12.12 -8.55 7.94
CA THR A 24 12.95 -9.66 7.48
C THR A 24 13.14 -9.64 5.96
N THR A 25 12.08 -9.40 5.20
CA THR A 25 12.14 -9.32 3.74
C THR A 25 12.26 -7.87 3.24
N SER A 26 12.22 -6.88 4.15
CA SER A 26 12.14 -5.45 3.86
C SER A 26 10.99 -5.10 2.90
N THR A 27 9.84 -5.76 3.08
CA THR A 27 8.71 -5.70 2.15
C THR A 27 7.50 -5.04 2.80
N ALA A 28 6.82 -4.19 2.04
CA ALA A 28 5.50 -3.66 2.33
C ALA A 28 4.49 -4.30 1.39
N ALA A 29 3.41 -4.87 1.92
CA ALA A 29 2.37 -5.56 1.17
C ALA A 29 1.03 -4.84 1.31
N VAL A 30 0.23 -4.91 0.25
CA VAL A 30 -1.15 -4.46 0.19
C VAL A 30 -1.97 -5.58 -0.41
N VAL A 31 -2.95 -6.06 0.34
CA VAL A 31 -3.84 -7.17 -0.03
C VAL A 31 -5.28 -6.69 -0.04
N TRP A 32 -6.08 -7.13 -1.00
CA TRP A 32 -7.50 -6.82 -1.03
C TRP A 32 -8.30 -7.92 -1.69
N GLN A 33 -9.61 -7.89 -1.51
CA GLN A 33 -10.51 -8.82 -2.18
C GLN A 33 -11.18 -8.13 -3.36
N ALA A 34 -11.13 -8.76 -4.53
CA ALA A 34 -11.82 -8.36 -5.75
C ALA A 34 -12.54 -9.57 -6.35
N LYS A 35 -13.86 -9.48 -6.53
CA LYS A 35 -14.71 -10.58 -7.06
C LYS A 35 -14.46 -11.93 -6.35
N ASP A 36 -14.49 -11.90 -5.02
CA ASP A 36 -14.21 -13.03 -4.12
C ASP A 36 -12.78 -13.60 -4.16
N GLN A 37 -11.90 -13.07 -5.01
CA GLN A 37 -10.51 -13.48 -5.08
C GLN A 37 -9.60 -12.49 -4.35
N TRP A 38 -8.60 -13.01 -3.65
CA TRP A 38 -7.58 -12.21 -2.99
C TRP A 38 -6.53 -11.78 -4.00
N GLN A 39 -6.24 -10.49 -4.01
CA GLN A 39 -5.24 -9.84 -4.82
C GLN A 39 -4.16 -9.26 -3.91
N CYS A 40 -2.95 -9.13 -4.43
CA CYS A 40 -1.82 -8.63 -3.67
C CYS A 40 -0.92 -7.78 -4.56
N VAL A 41 -0.42 -6.69 -3.99
CA VAL A 41 0.74 -5.96 -4.50
C VAL A 41 1.70 -5.79 -3.35
N LYS A 42 2.99 -5.94 -3.62
CA LYS A 42 4.03 -5.66 -2.63
C LYS A 42 5.05 -4.65 -3.17
N MET A 43 5.94 -4.15 -2.32
CA MET A 43 7.18 -3.44 -2.66
C MET A 43 8.26 -3.83 -1.65
N THR A 44 9.50 -3.94 -2.10
CA THR A 44 10.66 -4.23 -1.27
C THR A 44 11.66 -3.08 -1.39
N ASP A 45 12.09 -2.56 -0.25
CA ASP A 45 13.18 -1.57 -0.20
C ASP A 45 14.00 -1.79 1.09
N LYS A 46 15.18 -2.37 0.91
CA LYS A 46 16.12 -2.72 1.99
C LYS A 46 16.73 -1.50 2.69
N SER A 47 16.59 -0.30 2.12
CA SER A 47 17.08 0.93 2.73
C SER A 47 16.12 1.54 3.73
N LEU A 48 14.86 1.08 3.76
CA LEU A 48 13.80 1.66 4.59
C LEU A 48 13.76 1.01 5.98
N SER A 49 13.49 1.82 6.99
CA SER A 49 13.10 1.33 8.31
C SER A 49 11.70 0.72 8.27
N VAL A 50 11.33 -0.05 9.30
CA VAL A 50 9.97 -0.61 9.42
C VAL A 50 8.92 0.50 9.33
N GLN A 51 9.08 1.61 10.05
CA GLN A 51 8.15 2.74 9.98
C GLN A 51 8.00 3.33 8.55
N LEU A 52 9.08 3.38 7.78
CA LEU A 52 9.01 3.83 6.39
C LEU A 52 8.41 2.78 5.45
N LEU A 53 8.60 1.48 5.74
CA LEU A 53 7.88 0.41 5.05
C LEU A 53 6.38 0.50 5.34
N GLU A 54 5.99 0.78 6.58
CA GLU A 54 4.58 0.92 6.97
C GLU A 54 3.92 2.07 6.23
N ALA A 55 4.59 3.23 6.19
CA ALA A 55 4.16 4.37 5.39
C ALA A 55 4.12 4.03 3.89
N SER A 56 5.09 3.25 3.40
CA SER A 56 5.12 2.81 2.00
C SER A 56 3.96 1.88 1.65
N ALA A 57 3.50 1.04 2.58
CA ALA A 57 2.32 0.19 2.39
C ALA A 57 1.07 1.05 2.20
N VAL A 58 0.91 2.10 3.02
CA VAL A 58 -0.17 3.10 2.89
C VAL A 58 -0.06 3.84 1.55
N VAL A 59 1.12 4.30 1.16
CA VAL A 59 1.34 4.97 -0.13
C VAL A 59 1.00 4.04 -1.30
N LEU A 60 1.43 2.78 -1.22
CA LEU A 60 1.13 1.78 -2.23
C LEU A 60 -0.38 1.56 -2.36
N ALA A 61 -1.08 1.41 -1.24
CA ALA A 61 -2.54 1.29 -1.20
C ALA A 61 -3.24 2.52 -1.82
N CYS A 62 -2.78 3.72 -1.47
CA CYS A 62 -3.26 4.97 -2.02
C CYS A 62 -3.14 5.04 -3.56
N GLY A 63 -2.10 4.43 -4.13
CA GLY A 63 -1.87 4.40 -5.58
C GLY A 63 -2.79 3.45 -6.37
N LEU A 64 -3.35 2.42 -5.73
CA LEU A 64 -4.16 1.39 -6.41
C LEU A 64 -5.59 1.85 -6.73
N PHE A 65 -6.22 2.60 -5.82
CA PHE A 65 -7.65 2.98 -5.91
C PHE A 65 -7.83 4.50 -5.86
N GLN A 66 -7.30 5.22 -6.85
CA GLN A 66 -7.14 6.68 -6.79
C GLN A 66 -8.45 7.48 -6.78
N SER A 67 -9.51 6.96 -7.41
CA SER A 67 -10.76 7.69 -7.61
C SER A 67 -11.81 7.47 -6.51
N GLU A 68 -11.82 6.31 -5.87
CA GLU A 68 -12.85 5.93 -4.89
C GLU A 68 -12.37 6.09 -3.44
N HIS A 69 -13.31 6.04 -2.48
CA HIS A 69 -12.94 5.95 -1.06
C HIS A 69 -12.22 4.62 -0.79
N LEU A 70 -11.18 4.69 0.03
CA LEU A 70 -10.35 3.54 0.39
C LEU A 70 -10.31 3.37 1.91
N ASN A 71 -10.74 2.20 2.39
CA ASN A 71 -10.58 1.81 3.78
C ASN A 71 -9.27 1.02 3.91
N ILE A 72 -8.26 1.61 4.56
CA ILE A 72 -6.96 0.96 4.80
C ILE A 72 -6.99 0.29 6.17
N VAL A 73 -6.81 -1.02 6.20
CA VAL A 73 -6.74 -1.82 7.42
C VAL A 73 -5.27 -2.13 7.69
N THR A 74 -4.79 -1.79 8.88
CA THR A 74 -3.40 -2.01 9.29
C THR A 74 -3.34 -2.45 10.74
N ASP A 75 -2.41 -3.32 11.09
CA ASP A 75 -2.06 -3.62 12.48
C ASP A 75 -0.88 -2.80 13.01
N SER A 76 -0.31 -1.94 12.16
CA SER A 76 0.68 -0.95 12.55
C SER A 76 0.02 0.23 13.26
N MET A 77 0.14 0.25 14.58
CA MET A 77 -0.25 1.39 15.41
C MET A 77 0.43 2.69 14.96
N PHE A 78 1.66 2.59 14.42
CA PHE A 78 2.38 3.74 13.87
C PHE A 78 1.66 4.30 12.64
N ALA A 79 1.37 3.46 11.63
CA ALA A 79 0.69 3.90 10.41
C ALA A 79 -0.70 4.46 10.72
N ALA A 80 -1.46 3.77 11.58
CA ALA A 80 -2.79 4.19 11.99
C ALA A 80 -2.79 5.58 12.66
N LYS A 81 -1.92 5.79 13.64
CA LYS A 81 -1.82 7.09 14.33
C LYS A 81 -1.33 8.19 13.40
N LEU A 82 -0.38 7.89 12.51
CA LEU A 82 0.14 8.87 11.57
C LEU A 82 -0.93 9.33 10.58
N CYS A 83 -1.69 8.39 9.99
CA CYS A 83 -2.79 8.74 9.10
C CYS A 83 -3.90 9.50 9.83
N LEU A 84 -4.26 9.09 11.05
CA LEU A 84 -5.26 9.80 11.85
C LEU A 84 -4.80 11.22 12.22
N ALA A 85 -3.51 11.44 12.47
CA ALA A 85 -2.99 12.78 12.71
C ALA A 85 -3.19 13.71 11.50
N MET A 86 -3.16 13.16 10.28
CA MET A 86 -3.42 13.91 9.03
C MET A 86 -4.89 14.27 8.82
N SER A 87 -5.82 13.70 9.61
CA SER A 87 -7.21 14.14 9.61
C SER A 87 -7.40 15.48 10.34
N ARG A 88 -6.34 16.01 10.98
CA ARG A 88 -6.39 17.23 11.79
C ARG A 88 -5.45 18.29 11.22
N PRO A 89 -5.77 19.59 11.40
CA PRO A 89 -4.84 20.66 11.04
C PRO A 89 -3.53 20.54 11.82
N GLY A 90 -2.41 20.40 11.11
CA GLY A 90 -1.07 20.31 11.70
C GLY A 90 -0.07 19.65 10.75
N VAL A 91 1.18 20.10 10.75
CA VAL A 91 2.23 19.55 9.88
C VAL A 91 2.97 18.46 10.65
N SER A 92 2.73 17.19 10.31
CA SER A 92 3.64 16.13 10.74
C SER A 92 4.88 16.19 9.86
N THR A 93 6.05 16.48 10.44
CA THR A 93 7.28 16.77 9.69
C THR A 93 8.17 15.55 9.43
N SER A 94 7.66 14.33 9.66
CA SER A 94 8.45 13.11 9.45
C SER A 94 8.51 12.71 7.97
N PRO A 95 9.56 12.02 7.50
CA PRO A 95 9.62 11.52 6.13
C PRO A 95 8.42 10.61 5.78
N ALA A 96 7.97 9.79 6.73
CA ALA A 96 6.76 8.96 6.59
C ALA A 96 5.50 9.81 6.36
N ALA A 97 5.40 10.95 7.06
CA ALA A 97 4.29 11.86 6.90
C ALA A 97 4.28 12.49 5.50
N SER A 98 5.42 13.01 5.05
CA SER A 98 5.54 13.60 3.71
C SER A 98 5.18 12.61 2.60
N MET A 99 5.59 11.34 2.73
CA MET A 99 5.23 10.28 1.78
C MET A 99 3.72 10.06 1.69
N ILE A 100 3.03 9.96 2.84
CA ILE A 100 1.59 9.74 2.87
C ILE A 100 0.84 11.00 2.44
N GLU A 101 1.28 12.20 2.82
CA GLU A 101 0.69 13.47 2.39
C GLU A 101 0.72 13.63 0.87
N GLU A 102 1.86 13.34 0.23
CA GLU A 102 1.99 13.37 -1.23
C GLU A 102 1.05 12.34 -1.90
N ALA A 103 0.97 11.14 -1.34
CA ALA A 103 0.05 10.10 -1.83
C ALA A 103 -1.42 10.51 -1.66
N LEU A 104 -1.80 11.15 -0.56
CA LEU A 104 -3.15 11.66 -0.34
C LEU A 104 -3.48 12.84 -1.25
N ALA A 105 -2.53 13.75 -1.48
CA ALA A 105 -2.70 14.91 -2.34
C ALA A 105 -2.94 14.51 -3.81
N SER A 106 -2.33 13.42 -4.27
CA SER A 106 -2.51 12.90 -5.63
C SER A 106 -3.82 12.10 -5.83
N ARG A 107 -4.47 11.66 -4.75
CA ARG A 107 -5.74 10.93 -4.83
C ARG A 107 -6.93 11.85 -5.09
N GLN A 108 -7.90 11.37 -5.86
CA GLN A 108 -9.20 12.03 -6.01
C GLN A 108 -10.13 11.64 -4.84
N GLY A 109 -10.21 10.35 -4.54
CA GLY A 109 -10.99 9.80 -3.43
C GLY A 109 -10.38 10.06 -2.05
N THR A 110 -11.19 9.86 -1.00
CA THR A 110 -10.76 9.97 0.40
C THR A 110 -10.23 8.62 0.93
N VAL A 111 -9.68 8.62 2.13
CA VAL A 111 -9.16 7.43 2.81
C VAL A 111 -9.69 7.40 4.24
N SER A 112 -10.00 6.22 4.76
CA SER A 112 -10.13 5.98 6.21
C SER A 112 -9.08 4.94 6.64
N VAL A 113 -8.68 4.96 7.91
CA VAL A 113 -7.74 3.97 8.44
C VAL A 113 -8.35 3.24 9.63
N ILE A 114 -8.30 1.92 9.56
CA ILE A 114 -8.82 0.98 10.55
C ILE A 114 -7.62 0.27 11.16
N HIS A 115 -7.38 0.52 12.44
CA HIS A 115 -6.37 -0.23 13.18
C HIS A 115 -6.94 -1.56 13.67
N VAL A 116 -6.28 -2.67 13.37
CA VAL A 116 -6.62 -4.00 13.90
C VAL A 116 -5.52 -4.48 14.84
N ASN A 117 -5.89 -5.28 15.85
CA ASN A 117 -4.90 -5.88 16.74
C ASN A 117 -4.54 -7.27 16.20
N SER A 118 -3.28 -7.50 15.80
CA SER A 118 -2.84 -8.79 15.26
C SER A 118 -3.01 -9.96 16.25
N LEU A 119 -3.20 -9.67 17.54
CA LEU A 119 -3.40 -10.65 18.61
C LEU A 119 -4.89 -10.96 18.88
N ASP A 120 -5.82 -10.36 18.14
CA ASP A 120 -7.26 -10.63 18.34
C ASP A 120 -7.61 -12.06 17.88
N PRO A 121 -8.12 -12.94 18.77
CA PRO A 121 -8.46 -14.32 18.41
C PRO A 121 -9.72 -14.44 17.54
N VAL A 122 -10.49 -13.37 17.36
CA VAL A 122 -11.75 -13.40 16.61
C VAL A 122 -11.48 -13.47 15.10
N LYS A 123 -11.83 -14.61 14.50
CA LYS A 123 -11.69 -14.84 13.05
C LYS A 123 -12.80 -14.15 12.27
N GLY A 124 -12.59 -12.87 11.96
CA GLY A 124 -13.44 -12.09 11.05
C GLY A 124 -12.77 -11.74 9.72
N PHE A 125 -13.50 -11.05 8.84
CA PHE A 125 -12.99 -10.54 7.55
C PHE A 125 -11.68 -9.78 7.73
N PHE A 126 -11.60 -8.92 8.76
CA PHE A 126 -10.41 -8.13 9.02
C PHE A 126 -9.19 -8.97 9.40
N GLN A 127 -9.37 -9.98 10.24
CA GLN A 127 -8.28 -10.87 10.64
C GLN A 127 -7.81 -11.75 9.48
N ILE A 128 -8.72 -12.22 8.63
CA ILE A 128 -8.38 -13.00 7.42
C ILE A 128 -7.53 -12.13 6.46
N GLY A 129 -7.94 -10.89 6.24
CA GLY A 129 -7.19 -9.95 5.41
C GLY A 129 -5.83 -9.61 5.99
N ASN A 130 -5.74 -9.34 7.30
CA ASN A 130 -4.47 -9.08 7.99
C ASN A 130 -3.50 -10.25 7.84
N ASN A 131 -3.95 -11.48 8.10
CA ASN A 131 -3.12 -12.67 7.97
C ASN A 131 -2.60 -12.87 6.53
N LYS A 132 -3.38 -12.45 5.52
CA LYS A 132 -2.93 -12.51 4.12
C LYS A 132 -1.90 -11.42 3.80
N ALA A 133 -2.07 -10.21 4.34
CA ALA A 133 -1.07 -9.16 4.21
C ALA A 133 0.25 -9.57 4.88
N ASP A 134 0.20 -10.15 6.08
CA ASP A 134 1.36 -10.70 6.80
C ASP A 134 2.08 -11.80 6.03
N ALA A 135 1.32 -12.77 5.51
CA ALA A 135 1.89 -13.81 4.66
C ALA A 135 2.56 -13.20 3.42
N ALA A 136 1.88 -12.29 2.72
CA ALA A 136 2.41 -11.65 1.52
C ALA A 136 3.67 -10.81 1.78
N ALA A 137 3.74 -10.13 2.93
CA ALA A 137 4.92 -9.35 3.34
C ALA A 137 6.14 -10.26 3.58
N LYS A 138 5.92 -11.50 4.04
CA LYS A 138 6.99 -12.50 4.28
C LYS A 138 7.43 -13.25 3.03
N GLU A 139 6.71 -13.13 1.92
CA GLU A 139 7.01 -13.81 0.65
C GLU A 139 8.02 -13.03 -0.21
N VAL A 140 8.90 -13.78 -0.90
CA VAL A 140 9.82 -13.22 -1.91
C VAL A 140 9.05 -12.89 -3.20
N TRP A 141 9.56 -11.93 -3.97
CA TRP A 141 9.02 -11.57 -5.28
C TRP A 141 9.05 -12.72 -6.28
N THR A 142 7.92 -12.98 -6.91
CA THR A 142 7.81 -13.79 -8.12
C THR A 142 7.73 -12.90 -9.37
N VAL A 143 8.01 -13.48 -10.54
CA VAL A 143 7.84 -12.80 -11.83
C VAL A 143 6.38 -12.35 -12.02
N GLN A 144 5.43 -13.16 -11.54
CA GLN A 144 4.00 -12.83 -11.60
C GLN A 144 3.67 -11.60 -10.76
N ASP A 145 4.20 -11.51 -9.54
CA ASP A 145 4.02 -10.34 -8.66
C ASP A 145 4.52 -9.06 -9.34
N THR A 146 5.70 -9.12 -9.98
CA THR A 146 6.28 -7.98 -10.70
C THR A 146 5.38 -7.52 -11.84
N ARG A 147 4.85 -8.46 -12.63
CA ARG A 147 3.94 -8.15 -13.74
C ARG A 147 2.66 -7.51 -13.20
N GLN A 148 2.08 -8.06 -12.14
CA GLN A 148 0.88 -7.54 -11.51
C GLN A 148 1.07 -6.11 -10.98
N LEU A 149 2.18 -5.83 -10.27
CA LEU A 149 2.48 -4.47 -9.81
C LEU A 149 2.55 -3.48 -10.99
N HIS A 150 3.20 -3.88 -12.10
CA HIS A 150 3.28 -3.03 -13.29
C HIS A 150 1.92 -2.83 -13.97
N GLU A 151 1.11 -3.87 -14.11
CA GLU A 151 -0.22 -3.77 -14.72
C GLU A 151 -1.16 -2.87 -13.92
N MET A 152 -0.99 -2.83 -12.59
CA MET A 152 -1.83 -2.00 -11.72
C MET A 152 -1.40 -0.54 -11.67
N LEU A 153 -0.09 -0.25 -11.66
CA LEU A 153 0.42 1.11 -11.46
C LEU A 153 1.07 1.74 -12.70
N HIS A 154 1.27 0.96 -13.77
CA HIS A 154 1.95 1.35 -15.00
C HIS A 154 3.29 2.08 -14.76
N ILE A 155 4.03 1.68 -13.73
CA ILE A 155 5.32 2.29 -13.38
C ILE A 155 6.45 1.85 -14.32
N GLY A 156 7.38 2.76 -14.62
CA GLY A 156 8.51 2.50 -15.51
C GLY A 156 9.52 1.49 -14.95
N ALA A 157 10.33 0.91 -15.85
CA ALA A 157 11.23 -0.21 -15.52
C ALA A 157 12.21 0.07 -14.38
N LYS A 158 12.73 1.30 -14.26
CA LYS A 158 13.64 1.67 -13.15
C LYS A 158 12.93 1.62 -11.79
N ALA A 159 11.72 2.20 -11.71
CA ALA A 159 10.92 2.19 -10.50
C ALA A 159 10.46 0.77 -10.14
N LEU A 160 10.08 -0.01 -11.16
CA LEU A 160 9.69 -1.41 -11.01
C LEU A 160 10.84 -2.27 -10.49
N ALA A 161 12.03 -2.15 -11.08
CA ALA A 161 13.23 -2.88 -10.65
C ALA A 161 13.57 -2.57 -9.18
N LYS A 162 13.53 -1.28 -8.81
CA LYS A 162 13.74 -0.85 -7.43
C LYS A 162 12.68 -1.44 -6.48
N LYS A 163 11.40 -1.24 -6.80
CA LYS A 163 10.27 -1.70 -5.96
C LYS A 163 10.18 -3.21 -5.82
N CYS A 164 10.59 -3.98 -6.83
CA CYS A 164 10.58 -5.45 -6.73
C CYS A 164 11.92 -6.02 -6.27
N SER A 165 12.94 -5.19 -6.10
CA SER A 165 14.33 -5.63 -5.88
C SER A 165 14.79 -6.69 -6.92
N ILE A 166 14.45 -6.48 -8.20
CA ILE A 166 14.80 -7.37 -9.31
C ILE A 166 15.81 -6.72 -10.27
N PRO A 167 16.51 -7.51 -11.11
CA PRO A 167 17.34 -6.98 -12.18
C PRO A 167 16.57 -6.05 -13.12
N ILE A 168 17.20 -4.93 -13.52
CA ILE A 168 16.60 -3.95 -14.45
C ILE A 168 16.25 -4.58 -15.81
N VAL A 169 16.95 -5.65 -16.21
CA VAL A 169 16.67 -6.38 -17.45
C VAL A 169 15.31 -7.07 -17.40
N ASP A 170 14.96 -7.67 -16.26
CA ASP A 170 13.68 -8.35 -16.07
C ASP A 170 12.54 -7.33 -15.99
N ALA A 171 12.76 -6.22 -15.27
CA ALA A 171 11.80 -5.13 -15.21
C ALA A 171 11.54 -4.51 -16.59
N LYS A 172 12.58 -4.35 -17.43
CA LYS A 172 12.42 -3.90 -18.81
C LYS A 172 11.60 -4.88 -19.64
N HIS A 173 11.81 -6.18 -19.47
CA HIS A 173 11.02 -7.20 -20.17
C HIS A 173 9.54 -7.14 -19.79
N VAL A 174 9.23 -6.96 -18.50
CA VAL A 174 7.85 -6.79 -18.03
C VAL A 174 7.19 -5.57 -18.67
N VAL A 175 7.83 -4.40 -18.63
CA VAL A 175 7.31 -3.16 -19.22
C VAL A 175 7.19 -3.26 -20.75
N ALA A 176 8.16 -3.91 -21.41
CA ALA A 176 8.13 -4.15 -22.85
C ALA A 176 6.94 -5.04 -23.27
N SER A 177 6.54 -5.98 -22.42
CA SER A 177 5.40 -6.86 -22.67
C SER A 177 4.02 -6.22 -22.40
N CYS A 178 3.97 -4.99 -21.88
CA CYS A 178 2.73 -4.33 -21.48
C CYS A 178 2.10 -3.56 -22.65
N PRO A 179 0.93 -3.98 -23.18
CA PRO A 179 0.30 -3.34 -24.34
C PRO A 179 -0.16 -1.89 -24.07
N HIS A 180 -0.37 -1.53 -22.80
CA HIS A 180 -0.77 -0.17 -22.41
C HIS A 180 0.39 0.82 -22.42
N CYS A 181 1.63 0.35 -22.20
CA CYS A 181 2.82 1.19 -22.09
C CYS A 181 3.68 1.23 -23.37
N GLN A 182 3.34 0.43 -24.39
CA GLN A 182 4.03 0.38 -25.70
C GLN A 182 3.44 1.35 -26.73
N LYS A 183 2.58 2.29 -26.31
CA LYS A 183 1.95 3.30 -27.17
C LYS A 183 2.73 4.60 -27.16
#